data_AF-A0A7K3DQH4-F1
#
_entry.id   AF-A0A7K3DQH4-F1
#
_cell.length_a   1.000
_cell.length_b   1.000
_cell.length_c   1.000
_cell.angle_alpha   90.00
_cell.angle_beta   90.00
_cell.angle_gamma   90.00
#
_symmetry.space_group_name_H-M   'P 1'
#
loop_
_entity.id
_entity.type
_entity.pdbx_description
1 polymer ?
#
loop_
_entity_poly.entity_id
_entity_poly.type
_entity_poly.pdbx_seq_one_letter_code
_entity_poly.pdbx_strand_id
1 'polypeptide(L)'
;MTLALRVPEELSARVPAEQRGPGRDRSSVRMLVSRGTEVTHRRFADLPGELRAGDLLIVNTSPTLAAAVDGTLGHARVVVHFSARGDDGRWAVELRDPDGRGTTRPRAGGPAGSLVSLPGCVHLVWEEPVAAGGERLWWVRATGDVPEVLS
;
A
#
# COMPACT_ATOMS: atom_id res chain seq x y z
N MET A 1 -15.20 -14.49 18.43
CA MET A 1 -14.00 -15.36 18.48
C MET A 1 -12.91 -14.69 17.68
N THR A 2 -11.81 -14.30 18.30
CA THR A 2 -10.66 -13.73 17.59
C THR A 2 -9.77 -14.88 17.14
N LEU A 3 -9.66 -15.11 15.83
CA LEU A 3 -8.78 -16.12 15.28
C LEU A 3 -7.34 -15.60 15.42
N ALA A 4 -6.65 -16.01 16.48
CA ALA A 4 -5.25 -15.66 16.68
C ALA A 4 -4.37 -16.57 15.81
N LEU A 5 -4.03 -16.11 14.61
CA LEU A 5 -3.01 -16.74 13.78
C LEU A 5 -1.63 -16.39 14.35
N ARG A 6 -0.85 -17.41 14.72
CA ARG A 6 0.56 -17.25 15.11
C ARG A 6 1.44 -17.61 13.90
N VAL A 7 2.25 -16.66 13.44
CA VAL A 7 3.27 -16.89 12.41
C VAL A 7 4.64 -16.88 13.07
N PRO A 8 5.38 -18.00 13.08
CA PRO A 8 6.77 -18.03 13.54
C PRO A 8 7.66 -17.04 12.78
N GLU A 9 8.57 -16.38 13.48
CA GLU A 9 9.39 -15.28 12.92
C GLU A 9 10.28 -15.76 11.76
N GLU A 10 10.78 -16.99 11.86
CA GLU A 10 11.61 -17.66 10.87
C GLU A 10 10.88 -17.94 9.54
N LEU A 11 9.54 -17.93 9.54
CA LEU A 11 8.73 -18.08 8.32
C LEU A 11 8.46 -16.74 7.63
N SER A 12 8.80 -15.61 8.27
CA SER A 12 8.65 -14.29 7.67
C SER A 12 9.76 -14.01 6.66
N ALA A 13 9.36 -13.77 5.42
CA ALA A 13 10.25 -13.42 4.33
C ALA A 13 10.91 -12.05 4.56
N ARG A 14 12.24 -12.01 4.75
CA ARG A 14 12.99 -10.75 4.90
C ARG A 14 13.60 -10.22 3.59
N VAL A 15 13.76 -11.10 2.62
CA VAL A 15 14.29 -10.76 1.28
C VAL A 15 13.48 -11.50 0.20
N PRO A 16 13.41 -10.93 -1.03
CA PRO A 16 12.82 -11.60 -2.20
C PRO A 16 13.42 -12.98 -2.47
N ALA A 17 12.68 -13.85 -3.18
CA ALA A 17 13.06 -15.24 -3.37
C ALA A 17 14.37 -15.41 -4.15
N GLU A 18 14.58 -14.58 -5.15
CA GLU A 18 15.79 -14.52 -5.98
C GLU A 18 17.05 -14.13 -5.20
N GLN A 19 16.90 -13.49 -4.03
CA GLN A 19 18.02 -13.09 -3.16
C GLN A 19 18.33 -14.15 -2.08
N ARG A 20 17.57 -15.24 -2.00
CA ARG A 20 17.75 -16.27 -0.96
C ARG A 20 18.81 -17.31 -1.27
N GLY A 21 19.39 -17.30 -2.46
CA GLY A 21 20.49 -18.18 -2.82
C GLY A 21 20.63 -18.43 -4.32
N PRO A 22 21.74 -19.07 -4.74
CA PRO A 22 22.03 -19.33 -6.15
C PRO A 22 20.94 -20.15 -6.84
N GLY A 23 20.68 -19.84 -8.11
CA GLY A 23 19.73 -20.57 -8.95
C GLY A 23 18.26 -20.31 -8.64
N ARG A 24 17.94 -19.38 -7.72
CA ARG A 24 16.57 -18.91 -7.49
C ARG A 24 16.26 -17.70 -8.34
N ASP A 25 15.09 -17.73 -8.95
CA ASP A 25 14.48 -16.58 -9.61
C ASP A 25 13.24 -16.09 -8.84
N ARG A 26 12.56 -15.09 -9.38
CA ARG A 26 11.31 -14.56 -8.81
C ARG A 26 10.18 -15.59 -8.74
N SER A 27 10.15 -16.55 -9.66
CA SER A 27 9.13 -17.60 -9.73
C SER A 27 9.35 -18.73 -8.72
N SER A 28 10.49 -18.72 -8.02
CA SER A 28 10.92 -19.73 -7.06
C SER A 28 10.18 -19.66 -5.71
N VAL A 29 8.93 -19.19 -5.72
CA VAL A 29 8.02 -19.11 -4.56
C VAL A 29 6.96 -20.21 -4.59
N ARG A 30 6.47 -20.57 -3.40
CA ARG A 30 5.31 -21.47 -3.24
C ARG A 30 4.03 -20.68 -3.47
N MET A 31 3.03 -21.33 -4.05
CA MET A 31 1.69 -20.80 -4.22
C MET A 31 0.70 -21.69 -3.47
N LEU A 32 -0.13 -21.09 -2.62
CA LEU A 32 -1.24 -21.79 -1.96
C LEU A 32 -2.49 -21.53 -2.80
N VAL A 33 -3.11 -22.60 -3.30
CA VAL A 33 -4.34 -22.53 -4.08
C VAL A 33 -5.48 -23.01 -3.21
N SER A 34 -6.51 -22.18 -3.05
CA SER A 34 -7.70 -22.53 -2.29
C SER A 34 -8.94 -22.50 -3.19
N ARG A 35 -9.77 -23.54 -3.11
CA ARG A 35 -11.07 -23.64 -3.79
C ARG A 35 -12.13 -23.91 -2.73
N GLY A 36 -12.71 -22.85 -2.18
CA GLY A 36 -13.56 -22.95 -0.99
C GLY A 36 -12.73 -23.32 0.23
N THR A 37 -12.97 -24.50 0.81
CA THR A 37 -12.19 -25.04 1.95
C THR A 37 -11.08 -25.99 1.53
N GLU A 38 -11.04 -26.42 0.27
CA GLU A 38 -9.96 -27.25 -0.25
C GLU A 38 -8.70 -26.40 -0.44
N VAL A 39 -7.55 -26.93 0.01
CA VAL A 39 -6.25 -26.26 -0.08
C VAL A 39 -5.25 -27.21 -0.73
N THR A 40 -4.56 -26.70 -1.76
CA THR A 40 -3.45 -27.40 -2.41
C THR A 40 -2.21 -26.50 -2.46
N HIS A 41 -1.03 -27.14 -2.47
CA HIS A 41 0.25 -26.44 -2.59
C HIS A 41 0.82 -26.63 -3.99
N ARG A 42 1.15 -25.52 -4.64
CA ARG A 42 1.75 -25.44 -5.96
C ARG A 42 3.03 -24.59 -5.91
N ARG A 43 3.73 -24.50 -7.04
CA ARG A 43 4.75 -23.46 -7.27
C ARG A 43 4.14 -22.35 -8.11
N PHE A 44 4.70 -21.14 -8.02
CA PHE A 44 4.19 -20.02 -8.82
C PHE A 44 4.30 -20.29 -10.34
N ALA A 45 5.30 -21.06 -10.76
CA ALA A 45 5.42 -21.52 -12.14
C ALA A 45 4.21 -22.34 -12.64
N ASP A 46 3.39 -22.90 -11.73
CA ASP A 46 2.18 -23.66 -12.07
C ASP A 46 0.95 -22.77 -12.27
N LEU A 47 1.03 -21.45 -11.99
CA LEU A 47 -0.08 -20.51 -12.11
C LEU A 47 -0.84 -20.59 -13.45
N PRO A 48 -0.18 -20.73 -14.62
CA PRO A 48 -0.90 -20.87 -15.88
C PRO A 48 -1.89 -22.04 -15.90
N GLY A 49 -1.61 -23.13 -15.18
CA GLY A 49 -2.49 -24.30 -15.08
C GLY A 49 -3.68 -24.12 -14.12
N GLU A 50 -3.66 -23.08 -13.27
CA GLU A 50 -4.77 -22.77 -12.37
C GLU A 50 -5.78 -21.79 -12.99
N LEU A 51 -5.44 -21.20 -14.15
CA LEU A 51 -6.28 -20.30 -14.93
C LEU A 51 -7.04 -21.07 -16.04
N ARG A 52 -8.19 -20.52 -16.45
CA ARG A 52 -9.02 -21.03 -17.54
C ARG A 52 -9.03 -20.04 -18.70
N ALA A 53 -9.32 -20.55 -19.90
CA ALA A 53 -9.59 -19.70 -21.04
C ALA A 53 -10.76 -18.76 -20.72
N GLY A 54 -10.55 -17.45 -20.91
CA GLY A 54 -11.51 -16.40 -20.55
C GLY A 54 -11.23 -15.70 -19.22
N ASP A 55 -10.31 -16.20 -18.39
CA ASP A 55 -9.89 -15.48 -17.18
C ASP A 55 -9.11 -14.21 -17.56
N LEU A 56 -9.37 -13.10 -16.84
CA LEU A 56 -8.64 -11.84 -16.97
C LEU A 56 -7.65 -11.67 -15.82
N LEU A 57 -6.36 -11.66 -16.13
CA LEU A 57 -5.32 -11.32 -15.16
C LEU A 57 -5.06 -9.81 -15.17
N ILE A 58 -5.39 -9.14 -14.06
CA ILE A 58 -5.11 -7.71 -13.88
C ILE A 58 -3.80 -7.58 -13.10
N VAL A 59 -2.78 -7.01 -13.73
CA VAL A 59 -1.48 -6.75 -13.12
C VAL A 59 -1.39 -5.27 -12.76
N ASN A 60 -1.06 -4.98 -11.50
CA ASN A 60 -0.70 -3.61 -11.12
C ASN A 60 0.75 -3.33 -11.53
N THR A 61 0.95 -2.36 -12.43
CA THR A 61 2.26 -1.96 -12.97
C THR A 61 2.75 -0.61 -12.43
N SER A 62 2.19 -0.12 -11.32
CA SER A 62 2.66 1.12 -10.70
C SER A 62 4.15 1.02 -10.32
N PRO A 63 5.03 1.97 -10.72
CA PRO A 63 6.36 2.04 -10.15
C PRO A 63 6.25 2.18 -8.62
N THR A 64 7.11 1.49 -7.86
CA THR A 64 7.26 1.75 -6.42
C THR A 64 7.90 3.11 -6.23
N LEU A 65 7.10 4.16 -6.40
CA LEU A 65 7.43 5.51 -5.94
C LEU A 65 7.52 5.47 -4.41
N ALA A 66 8.34 6.34 -3.81
CA ALA A 66 8.33 6.55 -2.36
C ALA A 66 7.02 7.25 -1.98
N ALA A 67 5.94 6.49 -2.01
CA ALA A 67 4.60 7.00 -1.84
C ALA A 67 4.29 7.31 -0.37
N ALA A 68 5.23 7.10 0.55
CA ALA A 68 5.09 7.41 1.97
C ALA A 68 5.98 8.61 2.32
N VAL A 69 5.36 9.75 2.60
CA VAL A 69 6.05 11.00 2.92
C VAL A 69 5.73 11.41 4.34
N ASP A 70 6.76 11.65 5.15
CA ASP A 70 6.59 12.19 6.50
C ASP A 70 6.02 13.61 6.44
N GLY A 71 5.06 13.89 7.32
CA GLY A 71 4.35 15.16 7.35
C GLY A 71 3.85 15.54 8.74
N THR A 72 3.16 16.67 8.79
CA THR A 72 2.56 17.21 10.01
C THR A 72 1.11 17.61 9.79
N LEU A 73 0.23 17.17 10.69
CA LEU A 73 -1.16 17.62 10.80
C LEU A 73 -1.29 18.40 12.12
N GLY A 74 -1.29 19.74 12.03
CA GLY A 74 -1.12 20.58 13.22
C GLY A 74 0.20 20.26 13.92
N HIS A 75 0.15 19.82 15.17
CA HIS A 75 1.34 19.41 15.94
C HIS A 75 1.64 17.90 15.86
N ALA A 76 0.77 17.11 15.23
CA ALA A 76 0.93 15.66 15.14
C ALA A 76 1.83 15.28 13.95
N ARG A 77 2.80 14.40 14.18
CA ARG A 77 3.54 13.74 13.10
C ARG A 77 2.66 12.69 12.44
N VAL A 78 2.67 12.66 11.12
CA VAL A 78 1.91 11.71 10.30
C VAL A 78 2.79 11.23 9.15
N VAL A 79 2.42 10.11 8.54
CA VAL A 79 2.96 9.66 7.25
C VAL A 79 1.82 9.67 6.25
N VAL A 80 2.01 10.36 5.12
CA VAL A 80 1.05 10.43 4.03
C VAL A 80 1.40 9.37 2.99
N HIS A 81 0.48 8.43 2.77
CA HIS A 81 0.60 7.41 1.74
C HIS A 81 -0.16 7.85 0.48
N PHE A 82 0.55 8.21 -0.57
CA PHE A 82 0.01 8.53 -1.89
C PHE A 82 -0.43 7.26 -2.62
N SER A 83 -1.65 7.27 -3.15
CA SER A 83 -2.21 6.12 -3.86
C SER A 83 -2.33 6.38 -5.37
N ALA A 84 -2.97 7.48 -5.75
CA ALA A 84 -3.19 7.82 -7.16
C ALA A 84 -3.39 9.33 -7.36
N ARG A 85 -3.07 9.82 -8.55
CA ARG A 85 -3.48 11.15 -9.02
C ARG A 85 -4.80 11.00 -9.77
N GLY A 86 -5.83 11.74 -9.37
CA GLY A 86 -7.07 11.84 -10.13
C GLY A 86 -6.91 12.76 -11.35
N ASP A 87 -7.76 12.57 -12.35
CA ASP A 87 -7.76 13.37 -13.59
C ASP A 87 -8.08 14.86 -13.33
N ASP A 88 -8.76 15.14 -12.22
CA ASP A 88 -9.08 16.49 -11.74
C ASP A 88 -7.92 17.18 -11.00
N GLY A 89 -6.75 16.55 -10.96
CA GLY A 89 -5.57 17.07 -10.29
C GLY A 89 -5.65 17.02 -8.76
N ARG A 90 -6.48 16.15 -8.18
CA ARG A 90 -6.38 15.78 -6.76
C ARG A 90 -5.53 14.54 -6.57
N TRP A 91 -5.05 14.32 -5.35
CA TRP A 91 -4.37 13.08 -4.97
C TRP A 91 -5.29 12.25 -4.07
N ALA A 92 -5.39 10.96 -4.32
CA ALA A 92 -5.91 9.99 -3.36
C ALA A 92 -4.76 9.65 -2.40
N VAL A 93 -4.97 9.90 -1.11
CA VAL A 93 -3.97 9.65 -0.07
C VAL A 93 -4.59 8.99 1.16
N GLU A 94 -3.75 8.38 1.98
CA GLU A 94 -4.09 7.87 3.31
C GLU A 94 -3.19 8.48 4.38
N LEU A 95 -3.75 8.86 5.53
CA LEU A 95 -2.96 9.19 6.72
C LEU A 95 -2.61 7.97 7.54
N ARG A 96 -1.39 7.97 8.07
CA ARG A 96 -0.92 6.93 8.98
C ARG A 96 -0.15 7.54 10.14
N ASP A 97 -0.22 6.89 11.30
CA ASP A 97 0.58 7.26 12.45
C ASP A 97 1.91 6.49 12.41
N PRO A 98 3.06 7.16 12.61
CA PRO A 98 4.33 6.47 12.78
C PRO A 98 4.32 5.68 14.09
N ASP A 99 4.80 4.43 14.07
CA ASP A 99 4.80 3.57 15.27
C ASP A 99 6.17 3.42 15.95
N GLY A 100 7.16 4.18 15.47
CA GLY A 100 8.53 4.21 16.00
C GLY A 100 9.39 2.99 15.64
N ARG A 101 8.88 2.04 14.83
CA ARG A 101 9.61 0.81 14.43
C ARG A 101 9.95 0.78 12.95
N GLY A 102 9.83 1.91 12.26
CA GLY A 102 9.91 1.98 10.80
C GLY A 102 8.64 1.46 10.09
N THR A 103 7.57 1.21 10.85
CA THR A 103 6.25 0.85 10.33
C THR A 103 5.22 1.94 10.68
N THR A 104 4.02 1.83 10.10
CA THR A 104 2.97 2.83 10.27
C THR A 104 1.62 2.15 10.50
N ARG A 105 0.76 2.79 11.31
CA ARG A 105 -0.59 2.30 11.60
C ARG A 105 -1.64 3.10 10.84
N PRO A 106 -2.71 2.46 10.33
CA PRO A 106 -3.81 3.17 9.71
C PRO A 106 -4.40 4.23 10.63
N ARG A 107 -4.68 5.41 10.08
CA ARG A 107 -5.38 6.50 10.77
C ARG A 107 -6.57 6.93 9.93
N ALA A 108 -7.69 7.25 10.58
CA ALA A 108 -8.81 7.88 9.90
C ALA A 108 -8.39 9.25 9.35
N GLY A 109 -8.77 9.56 8.12
CA GLY A 109 -8.56 10.88 7.53
C GLY A 109 -9.58 11.90 8.04
N GLY A 110 -9.34 13.17 7.67
CA GLY A 110 -10.25 14.27 7.97
C GLY A 110 -10.05 14.93 9.34
N PRO A 111 -10.93 15.88 9.71
CA PRO A 111 -12.09 16.34 8.94
C PRO A 111 -11.72 17.07 7.64
N ALA A 112 -12.69 17.25 6.73
CA ALA A 112 -12.53 18.11 5.56
C ALA A 112 -12.02 19.51 5.97
N GLY A 113 -11.14 20.09 5.14
CA GLY A 113 -10.41 21.32 5.43
C GLY A 113 -9.12 21.11 6.24
N SER A 114 -8.82 19.89 6.69
CA SER A 114 -7.56 19.61 7.39
C SER A 114 -6.35 19.85 6.48
N LEU A 115 -5.35 20.54 7.00
CA LEU A 115 -4.13 20.89 6.28
C LEU A 115 -2.96 20.04 6.79
N VAL A 116 -2.35 19.27 5.89
CA VAL A 116 -1.12 18.53 6.16
C VAL A 116 0.04 19.20 5.45
N SER A 117 1.10 19.49 6.18
CA SER A 117 2.34 20.05 5.63
C SER A 117 3.37 18.95 5.45
N LEU A 118 3.95 18.92 4.25
CA LEU A 118 5.02 18.02 3.85
C LEU A 118 6.33 18.82 3.64
N PRO A 119 7.48 18.14 3.46
CA PRO A 119 8.70 18.77 2.99
C PRO A 119 8.51 19.54 1.67
N GLY A 120 9.49 20.38 1.30
CA GLY A 120 9.45 21.09 0.01
C GLY A 120 8.33 22.14 -0.09
N CYS A 121 7.81 22.66 1.03
CA CYS A 121 6.69 23.60 1.07
C CYS A 121 5.41 23.06 0.40
N VAL A 122 5.26 21.73 0.36
CA VAL A 122 4.05 21.08 -0.15
C VAL A 122 2.99 21.05 0.95
N HIS A 123 1.78 21.50 0.63
CA HIS A 123 0.63 21.39 1.53
C HIS A 123 -0.51 20.63 0.87
N LEU A 124 -1.19 19.82 1.67
CA LEU A 124 -2.32 19.01 1.27
C LEU A 124 -3.57 19.42 2.05
N VAL A 125 -4.64 19.78 1.35
CA VAL A 125 -5.95 20.07 1.93
C VAL A 125 -6.85 18.85 1.76
N TRP A 126 -7.29 18.26 2.87
CA TRP A 126 -8.30 17.19 2.87
C TRP A 126 -9.65 17.71 2.42
N GLU A 127 -10.21 17.14 1.36
CA GLU A 127 -11.50 17.56 0.83
C GLU A 127 -12.60 16.57 1.22
N GLU A 128 -12.51 15.33 0.73
CA GLU A 128 -13.57 14.33 0.91
C GLU A 128 -13.03 12.89 0.86
N PRO A 129 -13.74 11.91 1.44
CA PRO A 129 -13.42 10.50 1.26
C PRO A 129 -13.48 10.06 -0.20
N VAL A 130 -12.57 9.19 -0.63
CA VAL A 130 -12.57 8.64 -2.01
C VAL A 130 -13.82 7.79 -2.28
N ALA A 131 -14.32 7.10 -1.26
CA ALA A 131 -15.54 6.31 -1.32
C ALA A 131 -16.49 6.76 -0.22
N ALA A 132 -17.79 6.82 -0.51
CA ALA A 132 -18.82 7.15 0.48
C ALA A 132 -18.74 6.18 1.68
N GLY A 133 -18.65 6.73 2.89
CA GLY A 133 -18.46 5.97 4.12
C GLY A 133 -17.05 5.41 4.35
N GLY A 134 -16.09 5.72 3.46
CA GLY A 134 -14.69 5.37 3.64
C GLY A 134 -14.01 6.29 4.66
N GLU A 135 -13.24 5.71 5.58
CA GLU A 135 -12.56 6.49 6.62
C GLU A 135 -11.10 6.85 6.28
N ARG A 136 -10.44 6.03 5.46
CA ARG A 136 -8.97 6.06 5.30
C ARG A 136 -8.48 6.80 4.06
N LEU A 137 -9.04 6.49 2.90
CA LEU A 137 -8.62 7.11 1.63
C LEU A 137 -9.39 8.40 1.39
N TRP A 138 -8.67 9.48 1.15
CA TRP A 138 -9.22 10.81 0.95
C TRP A 138 -8.66 11.46 -0.32
N TRP A 139 -9.53 12.21 -1.00
CA TRP A 139 -9.11 13.17 -2.00
C TRP A 139 -8.54 14.41 -1.32
N VAL A 140 -7.33 14.78 -1.73
CA VAL A 140 -6.65 15.97 -1.26
C VAL A 140 -6.24 16.84 -2.43
N ARG A 141 -6.31 18.15 -2.22
CA ARG A 141 -5.71 19.13 -3.13
C ARG A 141 -4.33 19.48 -2.64
N ALA A 142 -3.35 19.44 -3.54
CA ALA A 142 -1.98 19.80 -3.23
C ALA A 142 -1.65 21.21 -3.71
N THR A 143 -0.87 21.94 -2.93
CA THR A 143 -0.10 23.10 -3.37
C THR A 143 1.39 22.78 -3.23
N GLY A 144 2.21 23.24 -4.19
CA GLY A 144 3.63 22.87 -4.28
C GLY A 144 3.91 21.69 -5.24
N ASP A 145 5.18 21.31 -5.37
CA ASP A 145 5.64 20.24 -6.26
C ASP A 145 5.59 18.88 -5.54
N VAL A 146 4.47 18.16 -5.71
CA VAL A 146 4.31 16.83 -5.12
C VAL A 146 5.29 15.80 -5.71
N PRO A 147 5.52 15.75 -7.05
CA PRO A 147 6.55 14.87 -7.62
C PRO A 147 7.93 14.98 -6.93
N GLU A 148 8.36 16.19 -6.55
CA GLU A 148 9.64 16.39 -5.85
C GLU A 148 9.71 15.67 -4.49
N VAL A 149 8.61 15.59 -3.74
CA VAL A 149 8.59 14.91 -2.44
C VAL A 149 8.41 13.39 -2.55
N LEU A 150 8.18 12.86 -3.75
CA LEU A 150 7.97 11.43 -4.01
C LEU A 150 9.18 10.72 -4.63
N SER A 151 10.23 11.48 -5.01
CA SER A 151 11.49 10.97 -5.59
C SER A 151 12.52 10.61 -4.52
#